data_AF-A0A232FM04-F1
#
_entry.id   AF-A0A232FM04-F1
#
_cell.length_a   1.000
_cell.length_b   1.000
_cell.length_c   1.000
_cell.angle_alpha   90.00
_cell.angle_beta   90.00
_cell.angle_gamma   90.00
#
_symmetry.space_group_name_H-M   'P 1'
#
loop_
_entity.id
_entity.type
_entity.pdbx_description
1 polymer ?
#
loop_
_entity_poly.entity_id
_entity_poly.type
_entity_poly.pdbx_seq_one_letter_code
_entity_poly.pdbx_strand_id
1 'polypeptide(L)' 'MVCGRVIGTQSVCAADSGGPLIPKGIQMGVTSASYGKCISGGLPNLFTKVSSYKLWVQRQLFTYGDSFQLVKNRP' A
#
# COMPACT_ATOMS: atom_id res chain seq x y z
N MET A 1 -1.28 11.40 -1.87
CA MET A 1 -0.88 10.28 -2.74
C MET A 1 0.62 10.38 -3.05
N VAL A 2 1.21 9.32 -3.59
CA VAL A 2 2.59 9.27 -4.12
C VAL A 2 2.57 8.55 -5.47
N CYS A 3 3.38 9.00 -6.42
CA CYS A 3 3.50 8.38 -7.74
C CYS A 3 4.73 7.47 -7.77
N GLY A 4 4.62 6.32 -8.42
CA GLY A 4 5.73 5.40 -8.63
C GLY A 4 5.75 4.87 -10.06
N ARG A 5 6.92 4.86 -10.69
CA ARG A 5 7.11 4.28 -12.01
C ARG A 5 7.86 2.96 -11.90
N VAL A 6 7.29 1.91 -12.50
CA VAL A 6 7.99 0.64 -12.67
C VAL A 6 8.94 0.78 -13.86
N ILE A 7 10.18 0.29 -13.70
CA ILE A 7 11.16 0.23 -14.80
C ILE A 7 10.97 -1.12 -15.49
N GLY A 8 10.73 -1.11 -16.80
CA GLY A 8 10.46 -2.31 -17.59
C GLY A 8 9.29 -2.10 -18.52
N THR A 9 8.56 -3.19 -18.83
CA THR A 9 7.33 -3.18 -19.64
C THR A 9 6.07 -3.46 -18.80
N GLN A 10 6.23 -3.81 -17.52
CA GLN A 10 5.13 -4.19 -16.62
C GLN A 10 4.70 -3.01 -15.76
N SER A 11 3.42 -2.97 -15.40
CA SER A 11 2.86 -1.97 -14.49
C SER A 11 1.85 -2.62 -13.54
N VAL A 12 1.42 -1.85 -12.54
CA VAL A 12 0.32 -2.23 -11.63
C VAL A 12 -0.94 -2.55 -12.44
N CYS A 13 -1.66 -3.59 -12.01
CA CYS A 13 -2.89 -4.09 -12.61
C CYS A 13 -4.08 -4.03 -11.64
N ALA A 14 -5.29 -4.35 -12.12
CA ALA A 14 -6.52 -4.26 -11.32
C ALA A 14 -6.47 -5.11 -10.03
N ALA A 15 -5.84 -6.28 -10.09
CA ALA A 15 -5.71 -7.21 -8.97
C ALA A 15 -4.62 -6.84 -7.95
N ASP A 16 -3.80 -5.83 -8.23
CA ASP A 16 -2.73 -5.38 -7.31
C ASP A 16 -3.22 -4.33 -6.30
N SER A 17 -4.48 -3.91 -6.40
CA SER A 17 -5.11 -2.92 -5.52
C SER A 17 -4.96 -3.31 -4.05
N GLY A 18 -4.47 -2.40 -3.21
CA GLY A 18 -4.17 -2.69 -1.80
C GLY A 18 -2.78 -3.28 -1.55
N GLY A 19 -2.05 -3.70 -2.59
CA GLY A 19 -0.67 -4.20 -2.49
C GLY A 19 0.34 -3.13 -2.08
N PRO A 20 1.54 -3.51 -1.60
CA PRO A 20 2.52 -2.56 -1.07
C PRO A 20 3.50 -2.04 -2.13
N LEU A 21 3.87 -0.76 -2.03
CA LEU A 21 5.05 -0.18 -2.69
C LEU A 21 6.22 -0.13 -1.70
N ILE A 22 7.26 -0.97 -1.91
CA ILE A 22 8.36 -1.17 -0.94
C ILE A 22 9.75 -0.86 -1.56
N PRO A 23 10.11 0.41 -1.74
CA PRO A 23 11.49 0.77 -2.04
C PRO A 23 12.39 0.58 -0.81
N LYS A 24 13.52 -0.12 -0.99
CA LYS A 24 14.56 -0.32 0.04
C LYS A 24 14.02 -0.84 1.38
N GLY A 25 13.03 -1.74 1.34
CA GLY A 25 12.44 -2.36 2.54
C GLY A 25 11.45 -1.49 3.31
N ILE A 26 11.15 -0.27 2.86
CA ILE A 26 10.19 0.62 3.53
C ILE A 26 8.91 0.70 2.71
N GLN A 27 7.76 0.37 3.31
CA GLN A 27 6.47 0.54 2.66
C GLN A 27 6.10 2.02 2.57
N MET A 28 6.28 2.62 1.39
CA MET A 28 5.97 4.03 1.15
C MET A 28 4.55 4.25 0.64
N GLY A 29 3.95 3.22 0.02
CA GLY A 29 2.66 3.33 -0.62
C GLY A 29 1.79 2.08 -0.53
N VAL A 30 0.50 2.29 -0.76
CA VAL A 30 -0.50 1.24 -1.01
C VAL A 30 -1.05 1.46 -2.41
N THR A 31 -1.03 0.43 -3.26
CA THR A 31 -1.51 0.49 -4.64
C THR A 31 -2.96 0.96 -4.70
N SER A 32 -3.21 2.01 -5.50
CA SER A 32 -4.55 2.59 -5.65
C SER A 32 -5.02 2.57 -7.11
N ALA A 33 -4.24 3.10 -8.04
CA ALA A 33 -4.63 3.15 -9.43
C ALA A 33 -3.42 3.11 -10.35
N SER A 34 -3.64 2.62 -11.56
CA SER A 34 -2.67 2.66 -12.65
C SER A 34 -3.37 3.10 -13.92
N TYR A 35 -2.57 3.49 -14.91
CA TYR A 35 -3.05 3.81 -16.24
C TYR A 35 -2.60 2.71 -17.21
N GLY A 36 -3.49 2.32 -18.14
CA GLY A 36 -3.20 1.33 -19.18
C GLY A 36 -3.49 -0.12 -18.78
N LYS A 37 -3.16 -1.06 -19.69
CA LYS A 37 -3.46 -2.49 -19.54
C LYS A 37 -2.34 -3.25 -18.82
N CYS A 38 -1.97 -2.79 -17.63
CA CYS A 38 -0.93 -3.43 -16.80
C CYS A 38 0.48 -3.44 -17.47
N ILE A 39 0.65 -2.55 -18.44
CA ILE A 39 1.87 -2.33 -19.22
C ILE A 39 2.36 -0.92 -18.93
N SER A 40 3.65 -0.76 -18.70
CA SER A 40 4.26 0.56 -18.50
C SER A 40 4.40 1.28 -19.85
N GLY A 41 4.00 2.54 -19.94
CA GLY A 41 4.14 3.29 -21.20
C GLY A 41 3.46 4.65 -21.28
N GLY A 42 3.05 5.22 -20.15
CA GLY A 42 2.38 6.53 -20.15
C GLY A 42 2.52 7.24 -18.82
N LEU A 43 1.57 7.00 -17.92
CA LEU A 43 1.50 7.66 -16.61
C LEU A 43 2.08 6.75 -15.50
N PRO A 44 2.63 7.34 -14.43
CA PRO A 44 3.05 6.57 -13.27
C PRO A 44 1.86 5.95 -12.54
N ASN A 45 2.12 4.92 -11.76
CA ASN A 45 1.12 4.33 -10.88
C ASN A 45 0.90 5.24 -9.67
N LEU A 46 -0.35 5.29 -9.20
CA LEU A 46 -0.78 6.05 -8.05
C LEU A 46 -0.89 5.14 -6.83
N PHE A 47 -0.27 5.60 -5.75
CA PHE A 47 -0.29 4.93 -4.46
C PHE A 47 -0.80 5.89 -3.38
N THR A 48 -1.53 5.36 -2.41
CA THR A 48 -1.82 6.07 -1.17
C THR A 48 -0.51 6.26 -0.40
N LYS A 49 -0.20 7.49 0.02
CA LYS A 49 1.05 7.82 0.72
C LYS A 49 0.96 7.39 2.18
N VAL A 50 1.63 6.29 2.56
CA VAL A 50 1.52 5.70 3.91
C VAL A 50 1.89 6.70 5.01
N SER A 51 2.91 7.53 4.78
CA SER A 51 3.36 8.51 5.79
C SER A 51 2.29 9.52 6.17
N SER A 52 1.33 9.83 5.29
CA SER A 52 0.20 10.72 5.58
C SER A 52 -0.78 10.12 6.59
N TYR A 53 -0.77 8.80 6.78
CA TYR A 53 -1.69 8.07 7.66
C TYR A 53 -0.98 7.42 8.86
N LYS A 54 0.32 7.64 9.04
CA LYS A 54 1.12 6.98 10.10
C LYS A 54 0.48 7.10 11.49
N LEU A 55 0.07 8.31 11.89
CA LEU A 55 -0.55 8.55 13.19
C LEU A 55 -1.91 7.85 13.32
N TRP A 56 -2.71 7.85 12.25
CA TRP A 56 -3.99 7.15 12.24
C TRP A 56 -3.79 5.64 12.39
N VAL A 57 -2.88 5.03 11.61
CA VAL A 57 -2.54 3.60 11.70
C VAL A 57 -2.07 3.24 13.11
N GLN A 58 -1.16 4.03 13.69
CA GLN A 58 -0.69 3.81 15.07
C GLN A 58 -1.84 3.88 16.08
N ARG A 59 -2.77 4.82 15.91
CA ARG A 59 -3.94 4.94 16.78
C ARG A 59 -4.88 3.73 16.64
N GLN A 60 -5.12 3.24 15.42
CA GLN A 60 -5.92 2.01 15.21
C GLN A 60 -5.23 0.79 15.82
N LEU A 61 -3.90 0.67 15.67
CA LEU A 61 -3.13 -0.41 16.29
C LEU A 61 -3.18 -0.34 17.83
N PHE A 62 -3.20 0.85 18.42
CA PHE A 62 -3.39 0.98 19.86
C PHE A 62 -4.82 0.59 20.28
N THR A 63 -5.83 1.15 19.62
CA THR A 63 -7.24 0.90 19.97
C THR A 63 -7.68 -0.55 19.77
N TYR A 64 -7.22 -1.20 18.70
CA TYR A 64 -7.64 -2.56 18.34
C TYR A 64 -6.55 -3.62 18.54
N GLY A 65 -5.30 -3.23 18.80
CA GLY A 65 -4.20 -4.17 19.01
C GLY A 65 -4.40 -5.01 20.26
N ASP A 66 -4.86 -4.39 21.35
CA ASP A 66 -5.21 -5.12 22.58
C ASP A 66 -6.37 -6.09 22.33
N SER A 67 -7.39 -5.66 21.56
CA SER A 67 -8.50 -6.55 21.16
C SER A 67 -8.05 -7.71 20.28
N PHE A 68 -7.08 -7.51 19.38
CA PHE A 68 -6.54 -8.57 18.54
C PHE A 68 -5.68 -9.57 19.32
N GLN A 69 -4.91 -9.11 20.32
CA GLN A 69 -4.20 -10.00 21.24
C GLN A 69 -5.18 -10.81 22.11
N LEU A 70 -6.28 -10.19 22.57
CA LEU A 70 -7.35 -10.89 23.29
C LEU A 70 -8.03 -11.96 22.42
N VAL A 71 -8.20 -11.73 21.12
CA VAL A 71 -8.73 -12.75 20.19
C VAL A 71 -7.72 -13.88 19.95
N LYS A 72 -6.43 -13.56 19.81
CA LYS A 72 -5.36 -14.56 19.66
C LYS A 72 -5.17 -15.45 20.89
N ASN A 73 -5.44 -14.92 22.09
CA ASN A 73 -5.28 -15.62 23.37
C ASN A 73 -6.59 -16.28 23.87
N ARG A 74 -7.62 -16.38 23.02
CA ARG A 74 -8.83 -17.15 23.34
C ARG A 74 -8.51 -18.65 23.14
N PRO A 75 -8.79 -19.53 24.11
CA PRO A 75 -8.46 -20.96 24.02
C PRO A 75 -9.15 -21.64 22.82
#